data_AF-D1YYX8-F1
#
_entry.id   AF-D1YYX8-F1
#
_cell.length_a   1.000
_cell.length_b   1.000
_cell.length_c   1.000
_cell.angle_alpha   90.00
_cell.angle_beta   90.00
_cell.angle_gamma   90.00
#
_symmetry.space_group_name_H-M   'P 1'
#
loop_
_entity.id
_entity.type
_entity.pdbx_description
1 polymer ?
#
loop_
_entity_poly.entity_id
_entity_poly.type
_entity_poly.pdbx_seq_one_letter_code
_entity_poly.pdbx_strand_id
1 'polypeptide(L)'
;MSSLESQVMNLNKGLVNFTHEVEKGGGENISVCYQCGTCTAGCPMGRRTALRTRKIMRMTALGLKDELMKSDEIWYCSTCYTCTDRCPRHVKPTDVILALRNMATKNLMAPKNFLQNATFIYQTGHAVPINDATKKLRVKLGLSEVPPTTHAYPEYMPGVQKILEGTGLMALKAKYDAGAK
;
A
#
# COMPACT_ATOMS: atom_id res chain seq x y z
N MET A 1 -16.08 0.31 -34.18
CA MET A 1 -14.68 -0.13 -34.02
C MET A 1 -14.08 0.30 -32.67
N SER A 2 -14.28 1.54 -32.19
CA SER A 2 -13.72 1.97 -30.88
C SER A 2 -14.30 1.23 -29.65
N SER A 3 -15.54 0.73 -29.71
CA SER A 3 -16.13 -0.06 -28.60
C SER A 3 -15.61 -1.50 -28.52
N LEU A 4 -14.99 -2.01 -29.59
CA LEU A 4 -14.36 -3.33 -29.63
C LEU A 4 -12.91 -3.23 -29.17
N GLU A 5 -12.21 -2.15 -29.52
CA GLU A 5 -10.84 -1.91 -29.03
C GLU A 5 -10.77 -1.75 -27.51
N SER A 6 -11.81 -1.21 -26.86
CA SER A 6 -11.91 -1.17 -25.39
C SER A 6 -12.19 -2.53 -24.74
N GLN A 7 -12.56 -3.54 -25.52
CA GLN A 7 -12.83 -4.91 -25.07
C GLN A 7 -11.71 -5.90 -25.44
N VAL A 8 -10.71 -5.46 -26.22
CA VAL A 8 -9.60 -6.30 -26.68
C VAL A 8 -8.36 -6.05 -25.83
N MET A 9 -7.99 -7.04 -25.03
CA MET A 9 -6.79 -7.01 -24.20
C MET A 9 -5.55 -7.29 -25.07
N ASN A 10 -4.70 -6.27 -25.28
CA ASN A 10 -3.46 -6.40 -26.04
C ASN A 10 -2.33 -6.96 -25.15
N LEU A 11 -2.10 -8.27 -25.23
CA LEU A 11 -1.05 -8.96 -24.47
C LEU A 11 0.37 -8.58 -24.92
N ASN A 12 0.55 -8.01 -26.11
CA ASN A 12 1.87 -7.56 -26.60
C ASN A 12 2.32 -6.24 -25.96
N LYS A 13 1.43 -5.51 -25.26
CA LYS A 13 1.73 -4.18 -24.70
C LYS A 13 2.47 -4.18 -23.36
N GLY A 14 2.76 -5.31 -22.70
CA GLY A 14 3.36 -5.20 -21.36
C GLY A 14 3.80 -6.46 -20.59
N LEU A 15 3.89 -7.63 -21.21
CA LEU A 15 4.14 -8.89 -20.48
C LEU A 15 5.43 -8.90 -19.65
N VAL A 16 6.53 -8.33 -20.16
CA VAL A 16 7.86 -8.43 -19.50
C VAL A 16 8.19 -7.19 -18.67
N ASN A 17 7.74 -6.00 -19.07
CA ASN A 17 8.14 -4.76 -18.40
C ASN A 17 7.42 -4.58 -17.05
N PHE A 18 6.12 -4.89 -16.98
CA PHE A 18 5.36 -4.59 -15.76
C PHE A 18 5.68 -5.55 -14.60
N THR A 19 5.92 -6.84 -14.90
CA THR A 19 6.36 -7.81 -13.89
C THR A 19 7.69 -7.39 -13.28
N HIS A 20 8.65 -6.94 -14.10
CA HIS A 20 9.92 -6.41 -13.62
C HIS A 20 9.77 -5.13 -12.79
N GLU A 21 8.88 -4.20 -13.19
CA GLU A 21 8.55 -3.02 -12.38
C GLU A 21 8.04 -3.41 -10.98
N VAL A 22 7.18 -4.44 -10.91
CA VAL A 22 6.62 -4.94 -9.64
C VAL A 22 7.68 -5.62 -8.79
N GLU A 23 8.54 -6.44 -9.40
CA GLU A 23 9.68 -7.08 -8.72
C GLU A 23 10.63 -6.03 -8.13
N LYS A 24 10.99 -4.99 -8.91
CA LYS A 24 11.79 -3.85 -8.43
C LYS A 24 11.09 -3.07 -7.29
N GLY A 25 9.76 -3.10 -7.24
CA GLY A 25 8.95 -2.53 -6.17
C GLY A 25 8.85 -3.40 -4.91
N GLY A 26 9.47 -4.58 -4.87
CA GLY A 26 9.46 -5.53 -3.75
C GLY A 26 8.57 -6.75 -3.96
N GLY A 27 7.82 -6.83 -5.06
CA GLY A 27 6.92 -7.95 -5.40
C GLY A 27 7.65 -9.14 -6.04
N GLU A 28 8.64 -9.69 -5.35
CA GLU A 28 9.53 -10.73 -5.86
C GLU A 28 8.80 -12.02 -6.31
N ASN A 29 9.41 -12.72 -7.27
CA ASN A 29 9.01 -14.05 -7.74
C ASN A 29 7.57 -14.12 -8.31
N ILE A 30 6.96 -13.01 -8.71
CA ILE A 30 5.62 -13.04 -9.30
C ILE A 30 5.56 -13.86 -10.60
N SER A 31 6.66 -13.89 -11.35
CA SER A 31 6.84 -14.63 -12.60
C SER A 31 6.67 -16.16 -12.45
N VAL A 32 6.90 -16.74 -11.27
CA VAL A 32 6.73 -18.19 -11.05
C VAL A 32 5.32 -18.59 -10.60
N CYS A 33 4.39 -17.62 -10.51
CA CYS A 33 3.01 -17.86 -10.13
C CYS A 33 2.25 -18.70 -11.17
N TYR A 34 1.94 -19.94 -10.84
CA TYR A 34 1.18 -20.86 -11.69
C TYR A 34 -0.35 -20.88 -11.45
N GLN A 35 -0.89 -19.86 -10.76
CA GLN A 35 -2.34 -19.68 -10.59
C GLN A 35 -3.12 -20.76 -9.80
N CYS A 36 -2.51 -21.50 -8.86
CA CYS A 36 -3.23 -22.52 -8.04
C CYS A 36 -4.43 -22.00 -7.22
N GLY A 37 -4.39 -20.75 -6.75
CA GLY A 37 -5.47 -20.16 -5.96
C GLY A 37 -5.40 -20.32 -4.44
N THR A 38 -4.36 -20.97 -3.89
CA THR A 38 -4.15 -21.08 -2.43
C THR A 38 -4.24 -19.72 -1.71
N CYS A 39 -3.67 -18.68 -2.32
CA CYS A 39 -3.71 -17.32 -1.80
C CYS A 39 -5.14 -16.76 -1.68
N THR A 40 -6.00 -17.03 -2.66
CA THR A 40 -7.41 -16.62 -2.63
C THR A 40 -8.19 -17.42 -1.59
N ALA A 41 -8.01 -18.74 -1.55
CA ALA A 41 -8.74 -19.62 -0.62
C ALA A 41 -8.40 -19.32 0.85
N GLY A 42 -7.13 -18.96 1.12
CA GLY A 42 -6.67 -18.56 2.45
C GLY A 42 -6.99 -17.10 2.84
N CYS A 43 -7.46 -16.27 1.91
CA CYS A 43 -7.68 -14.85 2.17
C CYS A 43 -8.92 -14.64 3.06
N PRO A 44 -8.81 -14.05 4.27
CA PRO A 44 -9.98 -13.74 5.08
C PRO A 44 -10.84 -12.65 4.43
N MET A 45 -10.20 -11.68 3.78
CA MET A 45 -10.89 -10.57 3.11
C MET A 45 -11.65 -11.03 1.87
N GLY A 46 -11.08 -11.98 1.10
CA GLY A 46 -11.76 -12.54 -0.07
C GLY A 46 -13.06 -13.27 0.24
N ARG A 47 -13.28 -13.69 1.50
CA ARG A 47 -14.55 -14.30 1.94
C ARG A 47 -15.70 -13.30 2.07
N ARG A 48 -15.40 -11.99 2.16
CA ARG A 48 -16.38 -10.94 2.42
C ARG A 48 -16.33 -9.78 1.42
N THR A 49 -15.34 -9.77 0.52
CA THR A 49 -15.17 -8.73 -0.50
C THR A 49 -14.93 -9.34 -1.88
N ALA A 50 -14.84 -8.46 -2.89
CA ALA A 50 -14.47 -8.85 -4.25
C ALA A 50 -12.99 -9.27 -4.40
N LEU A 51 -12.14 -9.08 -3.37
CA LEU A 51 -10.71 -9.37 -3.45
C LEU A 51 -10.46 -10.84 -3.82
N ARG A 52 -9.81 -11.06 -4.94
CA ARG A 52 -9.26 -12.36 -5.32
C ARG A 52 -7.76 -12.22 -5.52
N THR A 53 -6.96 -12.59 -4.53
CA THR A 53 -5.49 -12.45 -4.58
C THR A 53 -4.89 -13.10 -5.84
N ARG A 54 -5.38 -14.29 -6.23
CA ARG A 54 -4.98 -14.95 -7.47
C ARG A 54 -5.22 -14.09 -8.72
N LYS A 55 -6.36 -13.37 -8.78
CA LYS A 55 -6.71 -12.46 -9.89
C LYS A 55 -5.70 -11.32 -9.97
N ILE A 56 -5.34 -10.71 -8.85
CA ILE A 56 -4.28 -9.67 -8.79
C ILE A 56 -2.97 -10.24 -9.36
N MET A 57 -2.53 -11.41 -8.91
CA MET A 57 -1.31 -12.03 -9.45
C MET A 57 -1.38 -12.26 -10.97
N ARG A 58 -2.56 -12.67 -11.48
CA ARG A 58 -2.75 -12.88 -12.91
C ARG A 58 -2.70 -11.58 -13.69
N MET A 59 -3.39 -10.54 -13.22
CA MET A 59 -3.40 -9.23 -13.86
C MET A 59 -1.98 -8.63 -13.89
N THR A 60 -1.20 -8.83 -12.81
CA THR A 60 0.21 -8.44 -12.79
C THR A 60 1.02 -9.18 -13.84
N ALA A 61 0.90 -10.52 -13.91
CA ALA A 61 1.62 -11.33 -14.90
C ALA A 61 1.21 -11.02 -16.35
N LEU A 62 0.00 -10.51 -16.58
CA LEU A 62 -0.51 -10.12 -17.90
C LEU A 62 -0.19 -8.67 -18.28
N GLY A 63 0.45 -7.89 -17.41
CA GLY A 63 0.77 -6.49 -17.70
C GLY A 63 -0.43 -5.53 -17.59
N LEU A 64 -1.49 -5.89 -16.88
CA LEU A 64 -2.75 -5.11 -16.79
C LEU A 64 -2.63 -3.99 -15.75
N LYS A 65 -1.63 -3.13 -15.93
CA LYS A 65 -1.29 -2.04 -15.01
C LYS A 65 -2.46 -1.09 -14.79
N ASP A 66 -3.08 -0.60 -15.87
CA ASP A 66 -4.15 0.40 -15.77
C ASP A 66 -5.38 -0.11 -15.02
N GLU A 67 -5.72 -1.39 -15.22
CA GLU A 67 -6.82 -2.05 -14.51
C GLU A 67 -6.50 -2.20 -13.02
N LEU A 68 -5.26 -2.57 -12.69
CA LEU A 68 -4.79 -2.70 -11.32
C LEU A 68 -4.75 -1.36 -10.57
N MET A 69 -4.28 -0.29 -11.23
CA MET A 69 -4.19 1.03 -10.60
C MET A 69 -5.57 1.59 -10.26
N LYS A 70 -6.59 1.31 -11.08
CA LYS A 70 -7.98 1.73 -10.86
C LYS A 70 -8.77 0.81 -9.93
N SER A 71 -8.19 -0.32 -9.50
CA SER A 71 -8.90 -1.33 -8.73
C SER A 71 -8.84 -1.05 -7.23
N ASP A 72 -9.99 -0.98 -6.58
CA ASP A 72 -10.07 -0.93 -5.12
C ASP A 72 -9.64 -2.25 -4.45
N GLU A 73 -9.59 -3.37 -5.21
CA GLU A 73 -9.28 -4.69 -4.66
C GLU A 73 -7.88 -4.72 -3.99
N ILE A 74 -6.90 -3.99 -4.52
CA ILE A 74 -5.56 -3.94 -3.92
C ILE A 74 -5.60 -3.33 -2.52
N TRP A 75 -6.56 -2.46 -2.22
CA TRP A 75 -6.73 -1.79 -0.92
C TRP A 75 -7.50 -2.63 0.10
N TYR A 76 -8.22 -3.68 -0.32
CA TYR A 76 -8.91 -4.60 0.59
C TYR A 76 -7.98 -5.59 1.31
N CYS A 77 -6.73 -5.73 0.86
CA CYS A 77 -5.76 -6.60 1.53
C CYS A 77 -5.40 -6.05 2.93
N SER A 78 -5.59 -6.87 3.96
CA SER A 78 -5.24 -6.54 5.35
C SER A 78 -3.78 -6.82 5.72
N THR A 79 -2.95 -7.22 4.74
CA THR A 79 -1.54 -7.58 4.95
C THR A 79 -1.33 -8.62 6.06
N CYS A 80 -2.21 -9.63 6.15
CA CYS A 80 -2.12 -10.70 7.16
C CYS A 80 -1.10 -11.80 6.86
N TYR A 81 -0.41 -11.75 5.71
CA TYR A 81 0.62 -12.69 5.25
C TYR A 81 0.23 -14.16 5.03
N THR A 82 -1.00 -14.60 5.37
CA THR A 82 -1.45 -15.99 5.13
C THR A 82 -1.20 -16.51 3.71
N CYS A 83 -1.35 -15.65 2.69
CA CYS A 83 -1.12 -16.03 1.30
C CYS A 83 0.36 -16.16 0.93
N THR A 84 1.24 -15.41 1.61
CA THR A 84 2.69 -15.51 1.47
C THR A 84 3.17 -16.82 2.09
N ASP A 85 2.77 -17.10 3.33
CA ASP A 85 3.22 -18.30 4.05
C ASP A 85 2.78 -19.61 3.39
N ARG A 86 1.60 -19.61 2.75
CA ARG A 86 1.02 -20.81 2.15
C ARG A 86 1.31 -20.94 0.66
N CYS A 87 2.10 -20.06 0.07
CA CYS A 87 2.36 -20.14 -1.36
C CYS A 87 3.27 -21.34 -1.68
N PRO A 88 2.80 -22.35 -2.44
CA PRO A 88 3.62 -23.51 -2.80
C PRO A 88 4.74 -23.20 -3.81
N ARG A 89 4.78 -21.97 -4.33
CA ARG A 89 5.80 -21.48 -5.26
C ARG A 89 6.66 -20.38 -4.63
N HIS A 90 6.50 -20.09 -3.34
CA HIS A 90 7.20 -19.03 -2.63
C HIS A 90 7.11 -17.65 -3.30
N VAL A 91 6.00 -17.41 -4.01
CA VAL A 91 5.59 -16.05 -4.37
C VAL A 91 5.24 -15.34 -3.07
N LYS A 92 5.44 -14.02 -3.02
CA LYS A 92 5.03 -13.18 -1.89
C LYS A 92 3.83 -12.29 -2.28
N PRO A 93 2.58 -12.80 -2.36
CA PRO A 93 1.45 -12.00 -2.82
C PRO A 93 1.18 -10.74 -1.98
N THR A 94 1.51 -10.75 -0.68
CA THR A 94 1.40 -9.55 0.15
C THR A 94 2.33 -8.44 -0.36
N ASP A 95 3.58 -8.76 -0.66
CA ASP A 95 4.57 -7.79 -1.13
C ASP A 95 4.27 -7.31 -2.55
N VAL A 96 3.77 -8.20 -3.42
CA VAL A 96 3.25 -7.82 -4.74
C VAL A 96 2.12 -6.79 -4.59
N ILE A 97 1.17 -7.00 -3.68
CA ILE A 97 0.09 -6.03 -3.44
C ILE A 97 0.63 -4.71 -2.87
N LEU A 98 1.63 -4.74 -1.98
CA LEU A 98 2.27 -3.53 -1.46
C LEU A 98 3.02 -2.75 -2.55
N ALA A 99 3.74 -3.43 -3.44
CA ALA A 99 4.39 -2.82 -4.61
C ALA A 99 3.36 -2.13 -5.52
N LEU A 100 2.23 -2.80 -5.79
CA LEU A 100 1.13 -2.22 -6.56
C LEU A 100 0.50 -0.99 -5.87
N ARG A 101 0.33 -1.02 -4.54
CA ARG A 101 -0.14 0.14 -3.76
C ARG A 101 0.83 1.32 -3.85
N ASN A 102 2.13 1.07 -3.80
CA ASN A 102 3.15 2.12 -3.98
C ASN A 102 3.05 2.74 -5.37
N MET A 103 2.86 1.94 -6.41
CA MET A 103 2.63 2.44 -7.77
C MET A 103 1.33 3.25 -7.86
N ALA A 104 0.22 2.74 -7.33
CA ALA A 104 -1.06 3.45 -7.32
C ALA A 104 -0.98 4.78 -6.58
N THR A 105 -0.23 4.81 -5.47
CA THR A 105 0.03 6.02 -4.68
C THR A 105 0.79 7.06 -5.49
N LYS A 106 1.85 6.66 -6.21
CA LYS A 106 2.60 7.55 -7.14
C LYS A 106 1.73 8.09 -8.28
N ASN A 107 0.68 7.36 -8.68
CA ASN A 107 -0.31 7.78 -9.66
C ASN A 107 -1.52 8.51 -9.04
N LEU A 108 -1.43 8.95 -7.78
CA LEU A 108 -2.48 9.70 -7.08
C LEU A 108 -3.81 8.95 -6.92
N MET A 109 -3.76 7.61 -6.96
CA MET A 109 -4.91 6.70 -6.81
C MET A 109 -5.01 6.08 -5.40
N ALA A 110 -4.29 6.62 -4.42
CA ALA A 110 -4.41 6.19 -3.03
C ALA A 110 -5.70 6.70 -2.38
N PRO A 111 -6.33 5.95 -1.45
CA PRO A 111 -7.45 6.45 -0.68
C PRO A 111 -7.03 7.62 0.22
N LYS A 112 -7.84 8.67 0.27
CA LYS A 112 -7.53 9.96 0.93
C LYS A 112 -7.00 9.81 2.36
N ASN A 113 -7.60 8.92 3.14
CA ASN A 113 -7.27 8.73 4.55
C ASN A 113 -5.83 8.25 4.77
N PHE A 114 -5.21 7.55 3.80
CA PHE A 114 -3.82 7.11 3.91
C PHE A 114 -2.84 8.29 3.89
N LEU A 115 -3.09 9.28 3.03
CA LEU A 115 -2.23 10.45 2.88
C LEU A 115 -2.46 11.48 3.99
N GLN A 116 -3.64 11.52 4.60
CA GLN A 116 -3.92 12.41 5.73
C GLN A 116 -3.04 12.13 6.95
N ASN A 117 -2.76 10.84 7.23
CA ASN A 117 -1.88 10.46 8.34
C ASN A 117 -0.45 10.98 8.19
N ALA A 118 0.00 11.23 6.96
CA ALA A 118 1.33 11.81 6.73
C ALA A 118 1.46 13.21 7.34
N THR A 119 0.38 14.01 7.42
CA THR A 119 0.41 15.31 8.10
C THR A 119 0.74 15.15 9.58
N PHE A 120 0.07 14.23 10.27
CA PHE A 120 0.29 14.02 11.70
C PHE A 120 1.69 13.49 11.98
N ILE A 121 2.19 12.57 11.15
CA ILE A 121 3.56 12.07 11.25
C ILE A 121 4.57 13.19 11.02
N TYR A 122 4.34 14.05 10.02
CA TYR A 122 5.23 15.17 9.73
C TYR A 122 5.29 16.21 10.86
N GLN A 123 4.14 16.49 11.48
CA GLN A 123 4.02 17.49 12.55
C GLN A 123 4.44 16.97 13.93
N THR A 124 4.17 15.71 14.22
CA THR A 124 4.25 15.16 15.59
C THR A 124 5.07 13.88 15.70
N GLY A 125 5.51 13.29 14.58
CA GLY A 125 6.18 11.99 14.53
C GLY A 125 5.23 10.79 14.69
N HIS A 126 3.92 11.02 14.82
CA HIS A 126 2.94 9.97 15.12
C HIS A 126 1.75 10.04 14.17
N ALA A 127 1.24 8.89 13.75
CA ALA A 127 -0.01 8.82 13.00
C ALA A 127 -1.22 9.22 13.86
N VAL A 128 -1.15 8.96 15.17
CA VAL A 128 -2.16 9.35 16.16
C VAL A 128 -1.44 10.11 17.29
N PRO A 129 -1.45 11.45 17.27
CA PRO A 129 -0.82 12.25 18.32
C PRO A 129 -1.53 12.09 19.67
N ILE A 130 -0.79 12.27 20.77
CA ILE A 130 -1.39 12.28 22.11
C ILE A 130 -2.35 13.47 22.29
N ASN A 131 -3.47 13.23 22.96
CA ASN A 131 -4.44 14.26 23.35
C ASN A 131 -4.52 14.39 24.88
N ASP A 132 -5.24 15.40 25.36
CA ASP A 132 -5.31 15.70 26.80
C ASP A 132 -6.02 14.62 27.62
N ALA A 133 -6.98 13.91 27.03
CA ALA A 133 -7.61 12.75 27.67
C ALA A 133 -6.58 11.64 27.92
N THR A 134 -5.70 11.39 26.95
CA THR A 134 -4.63 10.39 27.07
C THR A 134 -3.57 10.81 28.08
N LYS A 135 -3.17 12.09 28.11
CA LYS A 135 -2.25 12.62 29.13
C LYS A 135 -2.77 12.40 30.55
N LYS A 136 -4.04 12.76 30.80
CA LYS A 136 -4.72 12.54 32.09
C LYS A 136 -4.79 11.06 32.46
N LEU A 137 -5.10 10.20 31.48
CA LEU A 137 -5.14 8.75 31.68
C LEU A 137 -3.76 8.19 32.05
N ARG A 138 -2.69 8.65 31.40
CA ARG A 138 -1.32 8.21 31.68
C ARG A 138 -0.92 8.53 33.12
N VAL A 139 -1.15 9.76 33.58
CA VAL A 139 -0.87 10.16 34.98
C VAL A 139 -1.69 9.31 35.97
N LYS A 140 -2.98 9.08 35.69
CA LYS A 140 -3.84 8.21 36.51
C LYS A 140 -3.30 6.77 36.62
N LEU A 141 -2.64 6.28 35.57
CA LEU A 141 -2.01 4.96 35.52
C LEU A 141 -0.57 4.94 36.08
N GLY A 142 -0.07 6.05 36.64
CA GLY A 142 1.29 6.16 37.16
C GLY A 142 2.37 6.25 36.08
N LEU A 143 2.00 6.56 34.84
CA LEU A 143 2.93 6.77 33.72
C LEU A 143 3.29 8.26 33.60
N SER A 144 4.40 8.55 32.92
CA SER A 144 4.76 9.92 32.53
C SER A 144 3.63 10.56 31.72
N GLU A 145 3.29 11.83 32.00
CA GLU A 145 2.20 12.55 31.32
C GLU A 145 2.37 12.52 29.79
N VAL A 146 3.59 12.79 29.34
CA VAL A 146 4.01 12.70 27.94
C VAL A 146 4.85 11.44 27.74
N PRO A 147 4.59 10.62 26.69
CA PRO A 147 5.38 9.43 26.42
C PRO A 147 6.81 9.80 25.95
N PRO A 148 7.82 8.95 26.21
CA PRO A 148 9.21 9.17 25.79
C PRO A 148 9.39 8.89 24.28
N THR A 149 8.65 9.64 23.45
CA THR A 149 8.69 9.62 21.99
C THR A 149 9.04 11.02 21.48
N THR A 150 8.88 11.31 20.19
CA THR A 150 9.07 12.68 19.65
C THR A 150 8.22 13.75 20.35
N HIS A 151 7.20 13.37 21.12
CA HIS A 151 6.45 14.28 21.99
C HIS A 151 7.27 14.82 23.17
N ALA A 152 8.13 13.98 23.77
CA ALA A 152 9.03 14.40 24.84
C ALA A 152 10.40 14.86 24.32
N TYR A 153 10.77 14.39 23.13
CA TYR A 153 12.07 14.64 22.49
C TYR A 153 11.90 15.28 21.09
N PRO A 154 11.48 16.57 21.03
CA PRO A 154 11.24 17.27 19.77
C PRO A 154 12.51 17.44 18.92
N GLU A 155 13.71 17.30 19.49
CA GLU A 155 14.99 17.34 18.79
C GLU A 155 15.15 16.27 17.71
N TYR A 156 14.37 15.18 17.78
CA TYR A 156 14.37 14.12 16.74
C TYR A 156 13.39 14.39 15.60
N MET A 157 12.47 15.35 15.74
CA MET A 157 11.50 15.69 14.69
C MET A 157 12.13 16.13 13.36
N PRO A 158 13.20 16.93 13.34
CA PRO A 158 13.89 17.26 12.09
C PRO A 158 14.37 16.02 11.31
N GLY A 159 14.75 14.95 12.02
CA GLY A 159 15.12 13.68 11.41
C GLY A 159 13.94 13.00 10.70
N VAL A 160 12.77 12.98 11.34
CA VAL A 160 11.53 12.46 10.76
C VAL A 160 11.15 13.26 9.51
N GLN A 161 11.15 14.60 9.61
CA GLN A 161 10.81 15.49 8.50
C GLN A 161 11.74 15.27 7.30
N LYS A 162 13.06 15.20 7.54
CA LYS A 162 14.06 14.94 6.50
C LYS A 162 13.82 13.61 5.77
N ILE A 163 13.38 12.56 6.46
CA ILE A 163 13.03 11.27 5.82
C ILE A 163 11.77 11.43 4.95
N LEU A 164 10.73 12.07 5.46
CA LEU A 164 9.46 12.27 4.73
C LEU A 164 9.65 13.14 3.47
N GLU A 165 10.51 14.15 3.55
CA GLU A 165 10.92 14.98 2.41
C GLU A 165 11.78 14.19 1.42
N GLY A 166 12.80 13.48 1.91
CA GLY A 166 13.72 12.70 1.08
C GLY A 166 13.07 11.55 0.33
N THR A 167 11.98 10.98 0.86
CA THR A 167 11.18 9.96 0.17
C THR A 167 10.19 10.54 -0.86
N GLY A 168 10.03 11.87 -0.91
CA GLY A 168 9.07 12.54 -1.79
C GLY A 168 7.60 12.38 -1.38
N LEU A 169 7.31 11.81 -0.21
CA LEU A 169 5.95 11.57 0.27
C LEU A 169 5.18 12.88 0.45
N MET A 170 5.82 13.91 0.99
CA MET A 170 5.19 15.22 1.21
C MET A 170 4.87 15.93 -0.11
N ALA A 171 5.76 15.84 -1.11
CA ALA A 171 5.53 16.37 -2.44
C ALA A 171 4.35 15.67 -3.13
N LEU A 172 4.24 14.34 -2.99
CA LEU A 172 3.12 13.56 -3.51
C LEU A 172 1.81 13.96 -2.84
N LYS A 173 1.81 14.12 -1.53
CA LYS A 173 0.64 14.58 -0.77
C LYS A 173 0.18 15.97 -1.23
N ALA A 174 1.10 16.90 -1.44
CA ALA A 174 0.75 18.25 -1.92
C ALA A 174 0.05 18.21 -3.29
N LYS A 175 0.52 17.36 -4.21
CA LYS A 175 -0.16 17.12 -5.51
C LYS A 175 -1.56 16.54 -5.33
N TYR A 176 -1.72 15.59 -4.41
CA TYR A 176 -3.00 14.97 -4.10
C TYR A 176 -4.01 15.99 -3.52
N ASP A 177 -3.58 16.81 -2.57
CA ASP A 177 -4.42 17.84 -1.95
C ASP A 177 -4.84 18.92 -2.96
N ALA A 178 -3.99 19.23 -3.95
CA ALA A 178 -4.29 20.16 -5.04
C ALA A 178 -5.30 19.61 -6.07
N GLY A 179 -5.76 18.37 -5.94
CA GLY A 179 -6.73 17.77 -6.84
C GLY A 179 -6.17 17.41 -8.22
N ALA A 180 -4.85 17.32 -8.37
CA ALA A 180 -4.23 16.80 -9.59
C ALA A 180 -4.62 15.32 -9.73
N LYS A 181 -5.55 15.00 -10.63
CA LYS A 181 -5.91 13.64 -11.03
C LYS A 181 -5.64 13.46 -12.51
#